data_AF-A0A661H2Y8-F1
#
_entry.id   AF-A0A661H2Y8-F1
#
_cell.length_a   1.000
_cell.length_b   1.000
_cell.length_c   1.000
_cell.angle_alpha   90.00
_cell.angle_beta   90.00
_cell.angle_gamma   90.00
#
_symmetry.space_group_name_H-M   'P 1'
#
loop_
_entity.id
_entity.type
_entity.pdbx_description
1 polymer ?
#
loop_
_entity_poly.entity_id
_entity_poly.type
_entity_poly.pdbx_seq_one_letter_code
_entity_poly.pdbx_strand_id
1 'polypeptide(L)'
;SKLLSFEKKLTQGMIARGYDEGFARRLFEQIKGFGGYGFPESHSASFALLAYVSAWLKCHHPAAFFAGLLNSQPMGFYSPSQLIQDARRHEVTVLPIDVNQSDWDHQLLDSRSVLQGQPPLRLGLRLVKGLSREGAQRVIEARQQSPFRQISNLRQRARLGRRDMEALADADALASLSGHRHQSQWQIMALEQPKPLLQDEQCQPSGYFDDAVQLPAPTIAEEVLSDYRATGFTLRAHPMSLLRERYPFNRCKRHADLKELGNNRFVRIAGLVTCRQRPGSASGVLFLTLEDETGNSNIVVWQRTQQQFRRVLMTAQLLLVKGTVETKDDVTHIIAGTLYNYTHELQALQVKSRNFH
;
A
#
# COMPACT_ATOMS: atom_id res chain seq x y z
N SER A 1 -22.38 -19.11 38.00
CA SER A 1 -22.59 -17.75 37.46
C SER A 1 -23.49 -16.97 38.40
N LYS A 2 -23.20 -15.69 38.69
CA LYS A 2 -24.11 -14.80 39.46
C LYS A 2 -25.52 -14.72 38.86
N LEU A 3 -25.70 -15.08 37.58
CA LEU A 3 -26.99 -15.15 36.92
C LEU A 3 -27.95 -16.17 37.58
N LEU A 4 -27.44 -17.32 38.04
CA LEU A 4 -28.25 -18.40 38.63
C LEU A 4 -28.94 -18.00 39.93
N SER A 5 -28.37 -17.04 40.69
CA SER A 5 -29.01 -16.55 41.90
C SER A 5 -30.26 -15.70 41.64
N PHE A 6 -30.49 -15.25 40.39
CA PHE A 6 -31.65 -14.44 40.02
C PHE A 6 -32.83 -15.25 39.47
N GLU A 7 -32.66 -16.57 39.26
CA GLU A 7 -33.71 -17.44 38.69
C GLU A 7 -35.02 -17.34 39.47
N LYS A 8 -34.96 -17.59 40.78
CA LYS A 8 -36.15 -17.53 41.65
C LYS A 8 -36.81 -16.17 41.62
N LYS A 9 -36.03 -15.08 41.66
CA LYS A 9 -36.54 -13.70 41.66
C LYS A 9 -37.25 -13.36 40.35
N LEU A 10 -36.69 -13.78 39.21
CA LEU A 10 -37.29 -13.54 37.90
C LEU A 10 -38.58 -14.35 37.73
N THR A 11 -38.54 -15.66 37.99
CA THR A 11 -39.68 -16.56 37.79
C THR A 11 -40.87 -16.17 38.67
N GLN A 12 -40.63 -15.89 39.97
CA GLN A 12 -41.69 -15.45 40.87
C GLN A 12 -42.27 -14.08 40.48
N GLY A 13 -41.42 -13.14 40.05
CA GLY A 13 -41.86 -11.83 39.58
C GLY A 13 -42.70 -11.90 38.30
N MET A 14 -42.42 -12.85 37.40
CA MET A 14 -43.22 -13.10 36.20
C MET A 14 -44.57 -13.75 36.55
N ILE A 15 -44.59 -14.76 37.43
CA ILE A 15 -45.85 -15.39 37.88
C ILE A 15 -46.77 -14.35 38.54
N ALA A 16 -46.22 -13.48 39.40
CA ALA A 16 -46.98 -12.40 40.04
C ALA A 16 -47.57 -11.38 39.04
N ARG A 17 -47.03 -11.30 37.82
CA ARG A 17 -47.53 -10.46 36.72
C ARG A 17 -48.46 -11.22 35.76
N GLY A 18 -48.83 -12.46 36.08
CA GLY A 18 -49.77 -13.28 35.31
C GLY A 18 -49.14 -14.13 34.21
N TYR A 19 -47.81 -14.31 34.18
CA TYR A 19 -47.15 -15.18 33.22
C TYR A 19 -47.13 -16.65 33.70
N ASP A 20 -47.30 -17.57 32.76
CA ASP A 20 -47.18 -19.01 32.99
C ASP A 20 -45.77 -19.39 33.51
N GLU A 21 -45.70 -20.30 34.49
CA GLU A 21 -44.44 -20.73 35.09
C GLU A 21 -43.53 -21.43 34.08
N GLY A 22 -44.11 -22.27 33.21
CA GLY A 22 -43.37 -22.95 32.15
C GLY A 22 -42.75 -21.96 31.18
N PHE A 23 -43.47 -20.89 30.84
CA PHE A 23 -42.93 -19.78 30.05
C PHE A 23 -41.78 -19.04 30.75
N ALA A 24 -41.95 -18.68 32.03
CA ALA A 24 -40.93 -17.97 32.80
C ALA A 24 -39.61 -18.76 32.91
N ARG A 25 -39.71 -20.08 33.15
CA ARG A 25 -38.54 -20.98 33.19
C ARG A 25 -37.82 -21.05 31.83
N ARG A 26 -38.56 -21.15 30.72
CA ARG A 26 -37.97 -21.14 29.37
C ARG A 26 -37.26 -19.82 29.05
N LEU A 27 -37.83 -18.68 29.45
CA LEU A 27 -37.20 -17.38 29.25
C LEU A 27 -35.89 -17.25 30.03
N PHE A 28 -35.87 -17.73 31.29
CA PHE A 28 -34.64 -17.74 32.08
C PHE A 28 -33.53 -18.58 31.42
N GLU A 29 -33.88 -19.76 30.88
CA GLU A 29 -32.93 -20.59 30.12
C GLU A 29 -32.41 -19.91 28.85
N GLN A 30 -33.23 -19.13 28.14
CA GLN A 30 -32.78 -18.32 27.00
C GLN A 30 -31.82 -17.21 27.42
N ILE A 31 -32.12 -16.48 28.51
CA ILE A 31 -31.23 -15.45 29.07
C ILE A 31 -29.90 -16.09 29.51
N LYS A 32 -29.94 -17.29 30.08
CA LYS A 32 -28.74 -18.06 30.45
C LYS A 32 -27.88 -18.38 29.23
N GLY A 33 -28.50 -18.80 28.13
CA GLY A 33 -27.83 -19.03 26.85
C GLY A 33 -27.18 -17.76 26.27
N PHE A 34 -27.89 -16.63 26.33
CA PHE A 34 -27.38 -15.34 25.86
C PHE A 34 -26.28 -14.73 26.73
N GLY A 35 -26.24 -15.04 28.03
CA GLY A 35 -25.26 -14.48 28.96
C GLY A 35 -23.79 -14.73 28.59
N GLY A 36 -23.51 -15.74 27.75
CA GLY A 36 -22.16 -16.03 27.23
C GLY A 36 -21.77 -15.26 25.97
N TYR A 37 -22.74 -14.70 25.23
CA TYR A 37 -22.53 -14.04 23.93
C TYR A 37 -23.13 -12.63 23.85
N GLY A 38 -23.78 -12.16 24.93
CA GLY A 38 -24.36 -10.83 25.01
C GLY A 38 -23.29 -9.76 24.88
N PHE A 39 -23.54 -8.78 24.01
CA PHE A 39 -22.61 -7.69 23.73
C PHE A 39 -23.26 -6.34 24.06
N PRO A 40 -22.53 -5.36 24.65
CA PRO A 40 -23.11 -4.07 24.99
C PRO A 40 -23.55 -3.29 23.75
N GLU A 41 -24.86 -3.07 23.61
CA GLU A 41 -25.44 -2.37 22.46
C GLU A 41 -24.89 -0.96 22.28
N SER A 42 -24.71 -0.20 23.37
CA SER A 42 -24.14 1.15 23.33
C SER A 42 -22.72 1.20 22.75
N HIS A 43 -21.92 0.17 23.04
CA HIS A 43 -20.58 0.03 22.46
C HIS A 43 -20.64 -0.40 20.99
N SER A 44 -21.53 -1.33 20.63
CA SER A 44 -21.74 -1.69 19.22
C SER A 44 -22.19 -0.50 18.37
N ALA A 45 -23.14 0.28 18.88
CA ALA A 45 -23.71 1.42 18.16
C ALA A 45 -22.66 2.51 17.89
N SER A 46 -21.80 2.81 18.87
CA SER A 46 -20.75 3.83 18.68
C SER A 46 -19.72 3.42 17.62
N PHE A 47 -19.30 2.16 17.58
CA PHE A 47 -18.41 1.64 16.54
C PHE A 47 -19.11 1.51 15.19
N ALA A 48 -20.38 1.12 15.16
CA ALA A 48 -21.17 1.03 13.94
C ALA A 48 -21.30 2.40 13.25
N LEU A 49 -21.45 3.48 14.01
CA LEU A 49 -21.45 4.83 13.46
C LEU A 49 -20.13 5.17 12.76
N LEU A 50 -18.99 4.85 13.36
CA LEU A 50 -17.67 5.08 12.75
C LEU A 50 -17.47 4.26 11.46
N ALA A 51 -17.89 2.99 11.49
CA ALA A 51 -17.83 2.12 10.32
C ALA A 51 -18.73 2.65 9.18
N TYR A 52 -19.94 3.09 9.52
CA TYR A 52 -20.89 3.68 8.57
C TYR A 52 -20.34 4.96 7.93
N VAL A 53 -19.85 5.91 8.73
CA VAL A 53 -19.27 7.16 8.22
C VAL A 53 -18.05 6.87 7.32
N SER A 54 -17.19 5.92 7.71
CA SER A 54 -16.03 5.53 6.91
C SER A 54 -16.44 4.90 5.57
N ALA A 55 -17.44 4.01 5.58
CA ALA A 55 -17.98 3.39 4.37
C ALA A 55 -18.67 4.42 3.47
N TRP A 56 -19.41 5.36 4.06
CA TRP A 56 -20.04 6.47 3.35
C TRP A 56 -19.00 7.36 2.65
N LEU A 57 -17.93 7.74 3.36
CA LEU A 57 -16.82 8.50 2.76
C LEU A 57 -16.14 7.71 1.64
N LYS A 58 -15.88 6.42 1.83
CA LYS A 58 -15.29 5.57 0.79
C LYS A 58 -16.19 5.45 -0.45
N CYS A 59 -17.51 5.41 -0.26
CA CYS A 59 -18.49 5.31 -1.34
C CYS A 59 -18.66 6.62 -2.12
N HIS A 60 -18.81 7.74 -1.42
CA HIS A 60 -19.18 9.03 -2.03
C HIS A 60 -17.99 9.97 -2.28
N HIS A 61 -16.94 9.88 -1.46
CA HIS A 61 -15.73 10.71 -1.55
C HIS A 61 -14.44 9.87 -1.45
N PRO A 62 -14.27 8.83 -2.30
CA PRO A 62 -13.12 7.93 -2.23
C PRO A 62 -11.78 8.68 -2.26
N ALA A 63 -11.64 9.73 -3.07
CA ALA A 63 -10.39 10.49 -3.14
C ALA A 63 -10.01 11.10 -1.77
N ALA A 64 -10.96 11.75 -1.09
CA ALA A 64 -10.76 12.32 0.24
C ALA A 64 -10.52 11.24 1.30
N PHE A 65 -11.25 10.13 1.22
CA PHE A 65 -11.07 8.97 2.10
C PHE A 65 -9.63 8.44 2.04
N PHE A 66 -9.11 8.17 0.83
CA PHE A 66 -7.75 7.66 0.67
C PHE A 66 -6.68 8.72 1.00
N ALA A 67 -6.89 9.99 0.66
CA ALA A 67 -5.99 11.07 1.05
C ALA A 67 -5.86 11.16 2.58
N GLY A 68 -6.99 11.11 3.29
CA GLY A 68 -7.03 11.11 4.75
C GLY A 68 -6.27 9.92 5.34
N LEU A 69 -6.55 8.70 4.87
CA LEU A 69 -5.86 7.49 5.32
C LEU A 69 -4.35 7.54 5.07
N LEU A 70 -3.91 8.02 3.91
CA LEU A 70 -2.49 8.16 3.59
C LEU A 70 -1.82 9.21 4.50
N ASN A 71 -2.48 10.33 4.75
CA ASN A 71 -1.96 11.39 5.63
C ASN A 71 -1.93 10.97 7.12
N SER A 72 -2.78 10.03 7.53
CA SER A 72 -2.82 9.46 8.89
C SER A 72 -1.77 8.36 9.14
N GLN A 73 -0.93 8.02 8.16
CA GLN A 73 0.16 7.04 8.37
C GLN A 73 1.18 7.53 9.42
N PRO A 74 1.76 6.62 10.23
CA PRO A 74 1.59 5.16 10.21
C PRO A 74 0.32 4.67 10.96
N MET A 75 -0.50 3.83 10.31
CA MET A 75 -1.73 3.23 10.92
C MET A 75 -1.64 1.70 11.15
N GLY A 76 -0.48 1.10 10.89
CA GLY A 76 -0.15 -0.29 11.23
C GLY A 76 -0.71 -1.39 10.33
N PHE A 77 -1.90 -1.23 9.72
CA PHE A 77 -2.57 -2.34 9.02
C PHE A 77 -2.40 -2.35 7.50
N TYR A 78 -2.51 -1.18 6.86
CA TYR A 78 -2.42 -1.04 5.40
C TYR A 78 -1.19 -0.22 5.00
N SER A 79 -0.42 -0.73 4.06
CA SER A 79 0.70 0.02 3.46
C SER A 79 0.19 1.11 2.50
N PRO A 80 0.99 2.17 2.26
CA PRO A 80 0.66 3.17 1.24
C PRO A 80 0.39 2.57 -0.14
N SER A 81 1.14 1.53 -0.55
CA SER A 81 0.92 0.80 -1.81
C SER A 81 -0.50 0.26 -1.91
N GLN A 82 -0.97 -0.41 -0.86
CA GLN A 82 -2.31 -1.02 -0.84
C GLN A 82 -3.41 0.04 -0.91
N LEU A 83 -3.26 1.15 -0.19
CA LEU A 83 -4.20 2.27 -0.21
C LEU A 83 -4.26 2.92 -1.59
N ILE A 84 -3.10 3.14 -2.23
CA ILE A 84 -3.01 3.72 -3.58
C ILE A 84 -3.65 2.80 -4.63
N GLN A 85 -3.43 1.49 -4.53
CA GLN A 85 -4.06 0.53 -5.43
C GLN A 85 -5.57 0.46 -5.22
N ASP A 86 -6.03 0.49 -3.97
CA ASP A 86 -7.47 0.51 -3.68
C ASP A 86 -8.11 1.80 -4.19
N ALA A 87 -7.44 2.95 -4.06
CA ALA A 87 -7.86 4.21 -4.64
C ALA A 87 -8.05 4.12 -6.15
N ARG A 88 -7.10 3.52 -6.87
CA ARG A 88 -7.20 3.28 -8.32
C ARG A 88 -8.35 2.36 -8.71
N ARG A 89 -8.64 1.32 -7.92
CA ARG A 89 -9.80 0.43 -8.13
C ARG A 89 -11.14 1.16 -7.88
N HIS A 90 -11.13 2.21 -7.08
CA HIS A 90 -12.25 3.14 -6.88
C HIS A 90 -12.19 4.34 -7.84
N GLU A 91 -11.49 4.20 -8.96
CA GLU A 91 -11.43 5.19 -10.05
C GLU A 91 -10.85 6.56 -9.61
N VAL A 92 -10.11 6.60 -8.50
CA VAL A 92 -9.38 7.80 -8.09
C VAL A 92 -8.11 7.92 -8.94
N THR A 93 -8.00 9.03 -9.67
CA THR A 93 -6.75 9.37 -10.38
C THR A 93 -5.67 9.73 -9.36
N VAL A 94 -4.60 8.95 -9.30
CA VAL A 94 -3.44 9.20 -8.42
C VAL A 94 -2.27 9.72 -9.24
N LEU A 95 -1.77 10.89 -8.87
CA LEU A 95 -0.68 11.58 -9.55
C LEU A 95 0.66 11.42 -8.79
N PRO A 96 1.78 11.27 -9.50
CA PRO A 96 3.09 11.04 -8.88
C PRO A 96 3.56 12.23 -8.04
N ILE A 97 4.58 11.97 -7.23
CA ILE A 97 5.29 13.02 -6.48
C ILE A 97 6.03 13.91 -7.49
N ASP A 98 5.96 15.22 -7.32
CA ASP A 98 6.62 16.19 -8.19
C ASP A 98 7.06 17.40 -7.39
N VAL A 99 8.32 17.84 -7.50
CA VAL A 99 8.85 18.95 -6.69
C VAL A 99 8.15 20.30 -6.93
N ASN A 100 7.60 20.52 -8.13
CA ASN A 100 6.87 21.74 -8.46
C ASN A 100 5.40 21.70 -8.00
N GLN A 101 4.84 20.52 -7.74
CA GLN A 101 3.40 20.37 -7.50
C GLN A 101 3.02 19.72 -6.16
N SER A 102 3.86 18.85 -5.60
CA SER A 102 3.56 18.10 -4.37
C SER A 102 3.96 18.86 -3.12
N ASP A 103 3.07 19.01 -2.15
CA ASP A 103 3.44 19.41 -0.78
C ASP A 103 3.99 18.23 0.04
N TRP A 104 4.24 18.45 1.33
CA TRP A 104 4.65 17.41 2.27
C TRP A 104 3.61 16.29 2.35
N ASP A 105 2.36 16.68 2.61
CA ASP A 105 1.20 15.79 2.71
C ASP A 105 0.56 15.52 1.34
N HIS A 106 -0.25 14.47 1.28
CA HIS A 106 -1.06 14.14 0.12
C HIS A 106 -2.16 15.18 -0.07
N GLN A 107 -2.42 15.57 -1.31
CA GLN A 107 -3.35 16.64 -1.63
C GLN A 107 -4.40 16.20 -2.64
N LEU A 108 -5.62 16.73 -2.48
CA LEU A 108 -6.62 16.72 -3.53
C LEU A 108 -6.43 17.97 -4.36
N LEU A 109 -6.31 17.81 -5.67
CA LEU A 109 -6.24 18.96 -6.57
C LEU A 109 -7.65 19.42 -6.94
N ASP A 110 -7.82 20.73 -7.06
CA ASP A 110 -9.11 21.33 -7.42
C ASP A 110 -9.58 20.83 -8.79
N SER A 111 -10.74 20.20 -8.78
CA SER A 111 -11.30 19.52 -9.94
C SER A 111 -12.10 20.50 -10.80
N ARG A 112 -11.43 21.47 -11.43
CA ARG A 112 -12.06 22.27 -12.52
C ARG A 112 -12.16 21.47 -13.83
N SER A 113 -11.48 20.33 -13.90
CA SER A 113 -11.52 19.36 -14.99
C SER A 113 -11.89 17.99 -14.43
N VAL A 114 -13.12 17.87 -13.94
CA VAL A 114 -13.70 16.62 -13.47
C VAL A 114 -13.90 15.68 -14.67
N LEU A 115 -12.87 14.92 -15.05
CA LEU A 115 -13.04 13.88 -16.09
C LEU A 115 -13.87 12.70 -15.56
N GLN A 116 -13.96 12.49 -14.23
CA GLN A 116 -14.53 11.27 -13.60
C GLN A 116 -15.21 11.47 -12.22
N GLY A 117 -15.80 12.63 -11.94
CA GLY A 117 -16.56 12.89 -10.69
C GLY A 117 -15.73 13.13 -9.42
N GLN A 118 -14.45 12.71 -9.37
CA GLN A 118 -13.58 12.84 -8.18
C GLN A 118 -12.39 13.77 -8.43
N PRO A 119 -11.89 14.49 -7.40
CA PRO A 119 -10.64 15.24 -7.50
C PRO A 119 -9.43 14.29 -7.56
N PRO A 120 -8.41 14.58 -8.40
CA PRO A 120 -7.21 13.76 -8.44
C PRO A 120 -6.39 13.91 -7.16
N LEU A 121 -5.80 12.79 -6.71
CA LEU A 121 -4.95 12.69 -5.53
C LEU A 121 -3.49 12.85 -5.93
N ARG A 122 -2.85 13.97 -5.54
CA ARG A 122 -1.41 14.19 -5.66
C ARG A 122 -0.69 13.58 -4.45
N LEU A 123 0.32 12.76 -4.73
CA LEU A 123 1.16 12.19 -3.67
C LEU A 123 2.13 13.23 -3.11
N GLY A 124 2.25 13.28 -1.78
CA GLY A 124 3.14 14.19 -1.06
C GLY A 124 4.57 13.67 -0.93
N LEU A 125 5.49 14.60 -0.68
CA LEU A 125 6.93 14.37 -0.51
C LEU A 125 7.26 13.44 0.66
N ARG A 126 6.34 13.28 1.64
CA ARG A 126 6.52 12.40 2.81
C ARG A 126 6.74 10.92 2.48
N LEU A 127 6.41 10.48 1.26
CA LEU A 127 6.64 9.10 0.80
C LEU A 127 8.08 8.87 0.29
N VAL A 128 8.84 9.93 0.02
CA VAL A 128 10.21 9.83 -0.48
C VAL A 128 11.11 9.34 0.65
N LYS A 129 11.58 8.09 0.58
CA LYS A 129 12.50 7.56 1.59
C LYS A 129 13.84 8.29 1.54
N GLY A 130 14.29 8.73 2.69
CA GLY A 130 15.59 9.40 2.84
C GLY A 130 15.56 10.91 2.62
N LEU A 131 14.45 11.49 2.15
CA LEU A 131 14.23 12.93 2.10
C LEU A 131 13.96 13.48 3.50
N SER A 132 14.70 14.51 3.90
CA SER A 132 14.45 15.21 5.16
C SER A 132 13.18 16.05 5.09
N ARG A 133 12.45 16.16 6.20
CA ARG A 133 11.25 17.01 6.28
C ARG A 133 11.61 18.48 6.08
N GLU A 134 12.76 18.90 6.63
CA GLU A 134 13.30 20.24 6.48
C GLU A 134 13.69 20.52 5.03
N GLY A 135 14.28 19.53 4.33
CA GLY A 135 14.57 19.62 2.90
C GLY A 135 13.30 19.80 2.08
N ALA A 136 12.28 18.96 2.32
CA ALA A 136 10.98 19.08 1.67
C ALA A 136 10.33 20.46 1.91
N GLN A 137 10.37 20.96 3.14
CA GLN A 137 9.84 22.28 3.48
C GLN A 137 10.55 23.40 2.71
N ARG A 138 11.88 23.35 2.60
CA ARG A 138 12.64 24.34 1.81
C ARG A 138 12.30 24.28 0.32
N VAL A 139 11.98 23.11 -0.24
CA VAL A 139 11.48 22.98 -1.62
C VAL A 139 10.15 23.70 -1.77
N ILE A 140 9.22 23.47 -0.85
CA ILE A 140 7.88 24.06 -0.84
C ILE A 140 7.96 25.59 -0.70
N GLU A 141 8.82 26.10 0.19
CA GLU A 141 9.04 27.54 0.36
C GLU A 141 9.70 28.17 -0.87
N ALA A 142 10.75 27.54 -1.41
CA ALA A 142 11.46 28.06 -2.57
C ALA A 142 10.56 28.15 -3.80
N ARG A 143 9.68 27.16 -4.06
CA ARG A 143 8.79 27.19 -5.25
C ARG A 143 7.72 28.26 -5.21
N GLN A 144 7.33 28.78 -4.04
CA GLN A 144 6.32 29.84 -3.93
C GLN A 144 6.74 31.12 -4.66
N GLN A 145 8.06 31.36 -4.79
CA GLN A 145 8.59 32.50 -5.53
C GLN A 145 8.43 32.33 -7.05
N SER A 146 8.65 31.11 -7.55
CA SER A 146 8.49 30.72 -8.96
C SER A 146 8.72 29.21 -9.14
N PRO A 147 8.10 28.56 -10.12
CA PRO A 147 8.39 27.16 -10.45
C PRO A 147 9.87 26.92 -10.77
N PHE A 148 10.39 25.75 -10.38
CA PHE A 148 11.72 25.33 -10.79
C PHE A 148 11.71 24.94 -12.27
N ARG A 149 12.74 25.37 -13.01
CA ARG A 149 12.94 25.01 -14.42
C ARG A 149 14.09 24.03 -14.64
N GLN A 150 15.03 23.97 -13.71
CA GLN A 150 16.23 23.15 -13.78
C GLN A 150 16.61 22.62 -12.38
N ILE A 151 17.31 21.49 -12.34
CA ILE A 151 17.77 20.85 -11.09
C ILE A 151 18.77 21.73 -10.33
N SER A 152 19.65 22.45 -11.04
CA SER A 152 20.60 23.42 -10.45
C SER A 152 19.87 24.52 -9.67
N ASN A 153 18.81 25.07 -10.28
CA ASN A 153 17.96 26.10 -9.68
C ASN A 153 17.26 25.61 -8.41
N LEU A 154 16.74 24.36 -8.44
CA LEU A 154 16.16 23.70 -7.27
C LEU A 154 17.18 23.59 -6.13
N ARG A 155 18.37 23.03 -6.41
CA ARG A 155 19.43 22.83 -5.40
C ARG A 155 19.83 24.16 -4.74
N GLN A 156 20.05 25.19 -5.54
CA GLN A 156 20.50 26.50 -5.05
C GLN A 156 19.43 27.20 -4.21
N ARG A 157 18.20 27.27 -4.71
CA ARG A 157 17.10 28.00 -4.05
C ARG A 157 16.60 27.31 -2.79
N ALA A 158 16.43 25.98 -2.84
CA ALA A 158 15.99 25.20 -1.68
C ALA A 158 17.15 24.78 -0.75
N ARG A 159 18.41 25.14 -1.10
CA ARG A 159 19.63 24.81 -0.35
C ARG A 159 19.65 23.33 0.05
N LEU A 160 19.41 22.45 -0.94
CA LEU A 160 19.34 21.02 -0.70
C LEU A 160 20.72 20.39 -0.64
N GLY A 161 20.92 19.53 0.35
CA GLY A 161 22.11 18.70 0.44
C GLY A 161 22.07 17.57 -0.59
N ARG A 162 23.23 16.93 -0.80
CA ARG A 162 23.36 15.81 -1.75
C ARG A 162 22.36 14.68 -1.47
N ARG A 163 22.18 14.33 -0.19
CA ARG A 163 21.25 13.27 0.23
C ARG A 163 19.80 13.54 -0.15
N ASP A 164 19.30 14.77 0.06
CA ASP A 164 17.92 15.13 -0.31
C ASP A 164 17.74 15.13 -1.84
N MET A 165 18.75 15.61 -2.58
CA MET A 165 18.74 15.59 -4.04
C MET A 165 18.70 14.15 -4.59
N GLU A 166 19.57 13.27 -4.08
CA GLU A 166 19.59 11.85 -4.44
C GLU A 166 18.25 11.18 -4.11
N ALA A 167 17.68 11.44 -2.94
CA ALA A 167 16.37 10.90 -2.56
C ALA A 167 15.24 11.36 -3.50
N LEU A 168 15.22 12.64 -3.91
CA LEU A 168 14.23 13.17 -4.85
C LEU A 168 14.38 12.57 -6.26
N ALA A 169 15.61 12.40 -6.74
CA ALA A 169 15.85 11.74 -8.02
C ALA A 169 15.49 10.25 -7.95
N ASP A 170 15.87 9.55 -6.90
CA ASP A 170 15.54 8.14 -6.70
C ASP A 170 14.04 7.91 -6.61
N ALA A 171 13.25 8.87 -6.10
CA ALA A 171 11.79 8.81 -6.09
C ALA A 171 11.13 9.33 -7.37
N ASP A 172 11.92 9.67 -8.39
CA ASP A 172 11.45 10.22 -9.67
C ASP A 172 10.64 11.53 -9.54
N ALA A 173 10.86 12.26 -8.44
CA ALA A 173 10.14 13.52 -8.15
C ALA A 173 10.60 14.70 -9.02
N LEU A 174 11.65 14.51 -9.82
CA LEU A 174 12.30 15.50 -10.68
C LEU A 174 11.94 15.34 -12.16
N ALA A 175 11.06 14.39 -12.51
CA ALA A 175 10.72 14.07 -13.89
C ALA A 175 10.23 15.29 -14.71
N SER A 176 9.56 16.26 -14.08
CA SER A 176 9.13 17.51 -14.76
C SER A 176 10.28 18.46 -15.13
N LEU A 177 11.47 18.28 -14.56
CA LEU A 177 12.66 19.10 -14.81
C LEU A 177 13.61 18.47 -15.83
N SER A 178 13.80 17.15 -15.74
CA SER A 178 14.85 16.41 -16.44
C SER A 178 14.31 15.32 -17.38
N GLY A 179 13.00 15.10 -17.39
CA GLY A 179 12.32 14.08 -18.19
C GLY A 179 12.33 12.68 -17.55
N HIS A 180 13.50 12.18 -17.12
CA HIS A 180 13.61 10.84 -16.55
C HIS A 180 14.69 10.71 -15.46
N ARG A 181 14.66 9.58 -14.74
CA ARG A 181 15.50 9.31 -13.57
C ARG A 181 16.99 9.33 -13.86
N HIS A 182 17.45 8.65 -14.92
CA HIS A 182 18.88 8.64 -15.28
C HIS A 182 19.42 10.06 -15.55
N GLN A 183 18.64 10.90 -16.24
CA GLN A 183 19.03 12.28 -16.50
C GLN A 183 19.13 13.08 -15.20
N SER A 184 18.15 12.89 -14.29
CA SER A 184 18.15 13.52 -12.97
C SER A 184 19.40 13.18 -12.16
N GLN A 185 19.75 11.89 -12.10
CA GLN A 185 20.91 11.41 -11.35
C GLN A 185 22.22 11.97 -11.94
N TRP A 186 22.35 11.97 -13.27
CA TRP A 186 23.51 12.55 -13.95
C TRP A 186 23.68 14.03 -13.66
N GLN A 187 22.60 14.81 -13.79
CA GLN A 187 22.60 16.24 -13.47
C GLN A 187 22.95 16.49 -12.00
N ILE A 188 22.52 15.63 -11.07
CA ILE A 188 22.90 15.73 -9.64
C ILE A 188 24.38 15.41 -9.42
N MET A 189 24.95 14.44 -10.13
CA MET A 189 26.38 14.12 -10.02
C MET A 189 27.25 15.26 -10.53
N ALA A 190 26.81 15.97 -11.57
CA ALA A 190 27.50 17.13 -12.12
C ALA A 190 27.48 18.36 -11.19
N LEU A 191 26.54 18.39 -10.23
CA LEU A 191 26.43 19.43 -9.21
C LEU A 191 27.50 19.22 -8.11
N GLU A 192 28.77 19.47 -8.43
CA GLU A 192 29.88 19.40 -7.46
C GLU A 192 29.62 20.27 -6.21
N GLN A 193 30.29 19.94 -5.10
CA GLN A 193 30.33 20.82 -3.92
C GLN A 193 31.37 21.92 -4.14
N PRO A 194 31.05 23.20 -3.86
CA PRO A 194 32.04 24.26 -3.94
C PRO A 194 33.17 23.96 -2.96
N LYS A 195 34.38 23.72 -3.48
CA LYS A 195 35.58 23.54 -2.67
C LYS A 195 35.99 24.90 -2.09
N PRO A 196 36.30 25.00 -0.78
CA PRO A 196 36.55 26.28 -0.11
C PRO A 196 37.77 27.06 -0.63
N LEU A 197 38.68 26.42 -1.37
CA LEU A 197 39.87 27.04 -1.98
C LEU A 197 39.62 27.75 -3.31
N LEU A 198 38.40 27.68 -3.88
CA LEU A 198 38.03 28.27 -5.17
C LEU A 198 36.82 29.22 -5.01
N GLN A 199 36.82 30.05 -3.97
CA GLN A 199 35.73 31.02 -3.76
C GLN A 199 35.76 32.20 -4.74
N ASP A 200 36.93 32.54 -5.31
CA ASP A 200 37.06 33.69 -6.22
C ASP A 200 36.70 33.38 -7.69
N GLU A 201 36.48 32.11 -8.06
CA GLU A 201 35.94 31.74 -9.38
C GLU A 201 34.39 31.78 -9.41
N GLN A 202 33.74 32.26 -8.35
CA GLN A 202 32.28 32.24 -8.19
C GLN A 202 31.51 33.26 -9.05
N CYS A 203 32.18 33.88 -10.03
CA CYS A 203 31.55 34.60 -11.13
C CYS A 203 31.80 33.91 -12.48
N GLN A 204 31.83 32.58 -12.52
CA GLN A 204 31.61 31.90 -13.80
C GLN A 204 30.10 31.92 -14.12
N PRO A 205 29.70 32.50 -15.26
CA PRO A 205 28.30 32.60 -15.65
C PRO A 205 27.69 31.19 -15.75
N SER A 206 26.39 31.14 -15.49
CA SER A 206 25.46 30.02 -15.59
C SER A 206 25.37 29.38 -16.99
N GLY A 207 26.50 29.01 -17.59
CA GLY A 207 26.58 28.52 -18.95
C GLY A 207 27.85 27.73 -19.18
N TYR A 208 27.96 26.53 -18.61
CA TYR A 208 28.83 25.43 -19.09
C TYR A 208 28.50 24.09 -18.39
N PHE A 209 27.23 23.85 -18.06
CA PHE A 209 26.77 22.48 -17.83
C PHE A 209 25.91 22.12 -19.02
N ASP A 210 26.50 21.34 -19.91
CA ASP A 210 25.85 20.90 -21.12
C ASP A 210 24.72 19.91 -20.76
N ASP A 211 23.50 20.43 -20.62
CA ASP A 211 22.26 19.65 -20.58
C ASP A 211 22.06 18.81 -21.87
N ALA A 212 22.94 18.93 -22.88
CA ALA A 212 22.87 18.13 -24.11
C ALA A 212 23.33 16.67 -23.96
N VAL A 213 23.93 16.27 -22.83
CA VAL A 213 24.18 14.83 -22.58
C VAL A 213 22.85 14.16 -22.29
N GLN A 214 22.26 13.57 -23.32
CA GLN A 214 21.02 12.80 -23.26
C GLN A 214 21.34 11.34 -22.94
N LEU A 215 21.05 10.92 -21.71
CA LEU A 215 21.16 9.51 -21.33
C LEU A 215 19.94 8.73 -21.82
N PRO A 216 20.08 7.43 -22.13
CA PRO A 216 18.92 6.60 -22.43
C PRO A 216 17.99 6.52 -21.22
N ALA A 217 16.70 6.72 -21.47
CA ALA A 217 15.67 6.56 -20.44
C ALA A 217 15.70 5.13 -19.86
N PRO A 218 15.44 4.96 -18.56
CA PRO A 218 15.35 3.63 -17.96
C PRO A 218 14.20 2.83 -18.57
N THR A 219 14.35 1.51 -18.61
CA THR A 219 13.26 0.61 -18.98
C THR A 219 12.16 0.61 -17.91
N ILE A 220 10.94 0.20 -18.29
CA ILE A 220 9.80 0.12 -17.34
C ILE A 220 10.15 -0.76 -16.12
N ALA A 221 10.89 -1.85 -16.32
CA ALA A 221 11.29 -2.73 -15.23
C ALA A 221 12.26 -2.04 -14.25
N GLU A 222 13.22 -1.29 -14.76
CA GLU A 222 14.14 -0.49 -13.95
C GLU A 222 13.38 0.59 -13.18
N GLU A 223 12.49 1.34 -13.83
CA GLU A 223 11.65 2.35 -13.17
C GLU A 223 10.83 1.76 -12.03
N VAL A 224 10.13 0.65 -12.27
CA VAL A 224 9.29 -0.01 -11.26
C VAL A 224 10.11 -0.45 -10.05
N LEU A 225 11.26 -1.09 -10.27
CA LEU A 225 12.12 -1.53 -9.16
C LEU A 225 12.64 -0.35 -8.34
N SER A 226 12.99 0.71 -9.04
CA SER A 226 13.55 1.91 -8.47
C SER A 226 12.48 2.69 -7.68
N ASP A 227 11.22 2.71 -8.16
CA ASP A 227 10.05 3.21 -7.42
C ASP A 227 9.83 2.46 -6.09
N TYR A 228 9.86 1.12 -6.08
CA TYR A 228 9.70 0.34 -4.85
C TYR A 228 10.81 0.58 -3.83
N ARG A 229 12.05 0.79 -4.31
CA ARG A 229 13.17 1.16 -3.44
C ARG A 229 12.92 2.51 -2.79
N ALA A 230 12.61 3.53 -3.59
CA ALA A 230 12.52 4.92 -3.15
C ALA A 230 11.23 5.27 -2.41
N THR A 231 10.08 4.73 -2.81
CA THR A 231 8.75 5.10 -2.27
C THR A 231 7.97 3.90 -1.72
N GLY A 232 8.33 2.68 -2.12
CA GLY A 232 7.67 1.46 -1.64
C GLY A 232 6.45 1.01 -2.45
N PHE A 233 6.13 1.69 -3.55
CA PHE A 233 5.08 1.34 -4.50
C PHE A 233 5.47 1.87 -5.88
N THR A 234 4.69 1.58 -6.93
CA THR A 234 4.82 2.20 -8.25
C THR A 234 3.44 2.62 -8.77
N LEU A 235 3.40 3.74 -9.50
CA LEU A 235 2.21 4.15 -10.25
C LEU A 235 2.20 3.60 -11.69
N ARG A 236 3.26 2.92 -12.12
CA ARG A 236 3.41 2.34 -13.46
C ARG A 236 2.76 0.95 -13.49
N ALA A 237 3.49 -0.04 -14.02
CA ALA A 237 3.06 -1.44 -14.07
C ALA A 237 3.36 -2.15 -12.75
N HIS A 238 2.48 -3.05 -12.33
CA HIS A 238 2.70 -3.88 -11.15
C HIS A 238 3.85 -4.90 -11.43
N PRO A 239 4.76 -5.20 -10.49
CA PRO A 239 5.89 -6.10 -10.75
C PRO A 239 5.50 -7.49 -11.29
N MET A 240 4.34 -8.02 -10.86
CA MET A 240 3.83 -9.29 -11.38
C MET A 240 3.49 -9.25 -12.87
N SER A 241 3.05 -8.12 -13.43
CA SER A 241 2.73 -8.04 -14.85
C SER A 241 3.98 -8.22 -15.71
N LEU A 242 5.14 -7.75 -15.24
CA LEU A 242 6.44 -7.91 -15.90
C LEU A 242 6.95 -9.36 -15.87
N LEU A 243 6.55 -10.12 -14.85
CA LEU A 243 6.93 -11.53 -14.67
C LEU A 243 5.90 -12.50 -15.26
N ARG A 244 4.69 -12.04 -15.59
CA ARG A 244 3.53 -12.90 -15.88
C ARG A 244 3.76 -13.87 -17.03
N GLU A 245 4.49 -13.46 -18.07
CA GLU A 245 4.75 -14.31 -19.24
C GLU A 245 5.86 -15.34 -19.00
N ARG A 246 6.67 -15.17 -17.96
CA ARG A 246 7.79 -16.07 -17.64
C ARG A 246 7.30 -17.33 -16.92
N TYR A 247 7.97 -18.45 -17.15
CA TYR A 247 7.74 -19.65 -16.35
C TYR A 247 8.31 -19.45 -14.93
N PRO A 248 7.61 -19.86 -13.85
CA PRO A 248 6.34 -20.59 -13.80
C PRO A 248 5.08 -19.71 -13.68
N PHE A 249 5.22 -18.38 -13.73
CA PHE A 249 4.13 -17.43 -13.52
C PHE A 249 3.06 -17.46 -14.61
N ASN A 250 3.44 -17.82 -15.83
CA ASN A 250 2.51 -18.03 -16.94
C ASN A 250 1.49 -19.16 -16.69
N ARG A 251 1.75 -20.06 -15.74
CA ARG A 251 0.82 -21.11 -15.28
C ARG A 251 0.03 -20.71 -14.04
N CYS A 252 0.26 -19.51 -13.50
CA CYS A 252 -0.43 -19.01 -12.32
C CYS A 252 -1.66 -18.20 -12.74
N LYS A 253 -2.77 -18.44 -12.05
CA LYS A 253 -3.99 -17.66 -12.19
C LYS A 253 -3.82 -16.27 -11.56
N ARG A 254 -4.58 -15.31 -12.07
CA ARG A 254 -4.69 -13.97 -11.51
C ARG A 254 -5.75 -13.95 -10.42
N HIS A 255 -5.72 -12.94 -9.55
CA HIS A 255 -6.77 -12.74 -8.56
C HIS A 255 -8.16 -12.64 -9.23
N ALA A 256 -8.27 -11.91 -10.33
CA ALA A 256 -9.52 -11.77 -11.09
C ALA A 256 -10.10 -13.13 -11.55
N ASP A 257 -9.23 -14.08 -11.91
CA ASP A 257 -9.65 -15.41 -12.41
C ASP A 257 -10.19 -16.32 -11.29
N LEU A 258 -9.94 -16.00 -10.01
CA LEU A 258 -10.27 -16.89 -8.90
C LEU A 258 -11.77 -17.11 -8.75
N LYS A 259 -12.58 -16.11 -9.09
CA LYS A 259 -14.05 -16.18 -9.02
C LYS A 259 -14.63 -17.24 -9.95
N GLU A 260 -13.96 -17.53 -11.06
CA GLU A 260 -14.43 -18.46 -12.09
C GLU A 260 -14.00 -19.92 -11.83
N LEU A 261 -13.05 -20.16 -10.93
CA LEU A 261 -12.48 -21.50 -10.71
C LEU A 261 -13.43 -22.45 -9.96
N GLY A 262 -14.39 -21.92 -9.22
CA GLY A 262 -15.29 -22.71 -8.37
C GLY A 262 -14.61 -23.22 -7.08
N ASN A 263 -15.44 -23.75 -6.18
CA ASN A 263 -15.00 -24.20 -4.85
C ASN A 263 -14.25 -25.54 -4.89
N ASN A 264 -13.30 -25.74 -3.96
CA ASN A 264 -12.47 -26.95 -3.79
C ASN A 264 -11.62 -27.35 -5.01
N ARG A 265 -11.19 -26.37 -5.81
CA ARG A 265 -10.37 -26.61 -7.00
C ARG A 265 -8.92 -26.25 -6.77
N PHE A 266 -8.03 -27.03 -7.36
CA PHE A 266 -6.60 -26.75 -7.31
C PHE A 266 -6.26 -25.46 -8.08
N VAL A 267 -5.44 -24.61 -7.48
CA VAL A 267 -4.97 -23.36 -8.07
C VAL A 267 -3.49 -23.14 -7.82
N ARG A 268 -2.86 -22.44 -8.77
CA ARG A 268 -1.53 -21.85 -8.61
C ARG A 268 -1.68 -20.35 -8.69
N ILE A 269 -1.25 -19.64 -7.67
CA ILE A 269 -1.23 -18.18 -7.66
C ILE A 269 0.16 -17.70 -7.28
N ALA A 270 0.55 -16.57 -7.85
CA ALA A 270 1.80 -15.90 -7.49
C ALA A 270 1.53 -14.41 -7.29
N GLY A 271 2.18 -13.84 -6.29
CA GLY A 271 2.00 -12.43 -5.96
C GLY A 271 3.01 -11.93 -4.92
N LEU A 272 3.06 -10.62 -4.78
CA LEU A 272 3.86 -9.95 -3.77
C LEU A 272 3.21 -10.13 -2.40
N VAL A 273 4.01 -10.47 -1.38
CA VAL A 273 3.49 -10.64 -0.02
C VAL A 273 3.36 -9.26 0.63
N THR A 274 2.12 -8.79 0.78
CA THR A 274 1.83 -7.46 1.34
C THR A 274 1.54 -7.49 2.84
N CYS A 275 0.93 -8.56 3.34
CA CYS A 275 0.58 -8.69 4.75
C CYS A 275 0.77 -10.11 5.27
N ARG A 276 1.13 -10.23 6.56
CA ARG A 276 1.23 -11.49 7.30
C ARG A 276 0.62 -11.30 8.68
N GLN A 277 -0.41 -12.07 9.01
CA GLN A 277 -1.13 -11.93 10.27
C GLN A 277 -1.32 -13.27 10.95
N ARG A 278 -1.04 -13.33 12.25
CA ARG A 278 -1.28 -14.50 13.09
C ARG A 278 -2.13 -14.07 14.28
N PRO A 279 -3.47 -14.05 14.15
CA PRO A 279 -4.35 -13.68 15.25
C PRO A 279 -4.17 -14.65 16.43
N GLY A 280 -4.12 -14.13 17.66
CA GLY A 280 -4.01 -14.96 18.87
C GLY A 280 -5.22 -15.87 19.09
N SER A 281 -6.38 -15.51 18.54
CA SER A 281 -7.65 -16.23 18.68
C SER A 281 -7.85 -17.40 17.70
N ALA A 282 -7.07 -17.48 16.62
CA ALA A 282 -7.34 -18.38 15.50
C ALA A 282 -6.48 -19.65 15.52
N SER A 283 -6.38 -20.35 16.66
CA SER A 283 -5.66 -21.64 16.80
C SER A 283 -4.30 -21.68 16.07
N GLY A 284 -3.55 -20.57 16.08
CA GLY A 284 -2.25 -20.43 15.42
C GLY A 284 -2.23 -20.43 13.88
N VAL A 285 -3.36 -20.24 13.20
CA VAL A 285 -3.45 -20.06 11.74
C VAL A 285 -2.78 -18.75 11.30
N LEU A 286 -2.10 -18.78 10.17
CA LEU A 286 -1.44 -17.64 9.55
C LEU A 286 -2.22 -17.22 8.31
N PHE A 287 -2.59 -15.95 8.24
CA PHE A 287 -3.19 -15.31 7.07
C PHE A 287 -2.11 -14.52 6.32
N LEU A 288 -2.04 -14.73 5.02
CA LEU A 288 -1.17 -13.95 4.13
C LEU A 288 -2.02 -13.27 3.07
N THR A 289 -1.63 -12.07 2.68
CA THR A 289 -2.21 -11.39 1.51
C THR A 289 -1.17 -11.37 0.40
N LEU A 290 -1.54 -11.92 -0.76
CA LEU A 290 -0.76 -11.84 -1.99
C LEU A 290 -1.38 -10.83 -2.93
N GLU A 291 -0.56 -9.93 -3.45
CA GLU A 291 -0.96 -8.90 -4.38
C GLU A 291 -0.44 -9.23 -5.79
N ASP A 292 -1.33 -9.15 -6.77
CA ASP A 292 -0.98 -9.20 -8.19
C ASP A 292 -1.53 -7.98 -8.93
N GLU A 293 -1.30 -7.92 -10.25
CA GLU A 293 -1.74 -6.80 -11.09
C GLU A 293 -3.27 -6.61 -11.13
N THR A 294 -4.04 -7.59 -10.68
CA THR A 294 -5.52 -7.56 -10.70
C THR A 294 -6.13 -7.37 -9.31
N GLY A 295 -5.46 -7.76 -8.23
CA GLY A 295 -6.05 -7.70 -6.90
C GLY A 295 -5.26 -8.33 -5.77
N ASN A 296 -5.93 -8.41 -4.62
CA ASN A 296 -5.39 -8.99 -3.38
C ASN A 296 -6.07 -10.33 -3.10
N SER A 297 -5.28 -11.39 -2.99
CA SER A 297 -5.73 -12.74 -2.69
C SER A 297 -5.39 -13.13 -1.25
N ASN A 298 -6.38 -13.61 -0.52
CA ASN A 298 -6.22 -14.07 0.86
C ASN A 298 -5.80 -15.54 0.89
N ILE A 299 -4.65 -15.81 1.49
CA ILE A 299 -4.08 -17.15 1.63
C ILE A 299 -4.14 -17.56 3.10
N VAL A 300 -4.72 -18.73 3.36
CA VAL A 300 -4.77 -19.34 4.69
C VAL A 300 -3.71 -20.42 4.77
N VAL A 301 -2.84 -20.32 5.79
CA VAL A 301 -1.74 -21.27 5.99
C VAL A 301 -1.91 -21.96 7.35
N TRP A 302 -2.25 -23.23 7.32
CA TRP A 302 -2.39 -24.07 8.52
C TRP A 302 -1.04 -24.35 9.18
N GLN A 303 -1.04 -24.64 10.48
CA GLN A 303 0.18 -24.82 11.29
C GLN A 303 1.15 -25.86 10.69
N ARG A 304 0.64 -26.98 10.16
CA ARG A 304 1.46 -28.02 9.53
C ARG A 304 2.25 -27.46 8.33
N THR A 305 1.58 -26.73 7.45
CA THR A 305 2.22 -26.06 6.30
C THR A 305 3.20 -24.97 6.77
N GLN A 306 2.86 -24.24 7.84
CA GLN A 306 3.76 -23.23 8.42
C GLN A 306 5.08 -23.84 8.91
N GLN A 307 5.02 -24.99 9.60
CA GLN A 307 6.20 -25.67 10.12
C GLN A 307 7.11 -26.14 8.97
N GLN A 308 6.53 -26.69 7.91
CA GLN A 308 7.27 -27.16 6.74
C GLN A 308 7.93 -26.01 5.95
N PHE A 309 7.22 -24.89 5.76
CA PHE A 309 7.64 -23.78 4.90
C PHE A 309 8.04 -22.51 5.68
N ARG A 310 8.47 -22.66 6.94
CA ARG A 310 8.77 -21.53 7.85
C ARG A 310 9.74 -20.50 7.24
N ARG A 311 10.82 -20.96 6.61
CA ARG A 311 11.82 -20.07 5.99
C ARG A 311 11.21 -19.25 4.86
N VAL A 312 10.43 -19.88 3.99
CA VAL A 312 9.75 -19.23 2.86
C VAL A 312 8.76 -18.18 3.36
N LEU A 313 7.97 -18.52 4.37
CA LEU A 313 6.98 -17.62 4.96
C LEU A 313 7.60 -16.35 5.54
N MET A 314 8.76 -16.47 6.19
CA MET A 314 9.43 -15.33 6.85
C MET A 314 10.15 -14.40 5.86
N THR A 315 10.74 -14.91 4.79
CA THR A 315 11.65 -14.12 3.94
C THR A 315 11.13 -13.78 2.55
N ALA A 316 10.12 -14.49 2.04
CA ALA A 316 9.68 -14.31 0.66
C ALA A 316 8.96 -12.96 0.46
N GLN A 317 9.43 -12.14 -0.48
CA GLN A 317 8.68 -10.97 -0.95
C GLN A 317 7.81 -11.32 -2.15
N LEU A 318 8.26 -12.25 -2.99
CA LEU A 318 7.48 -12.86 -4.07
C LEU A 318 7.24 -14.33 -3.78
N LEU A 319 5.97 -14.73 -3.73
CA LEU A 319 5.56 -16.06 -3.34
C LEU A 319 4.68 -16.70 -4.41
N LEU A 320 4.98 -17.95 -4.77
CA LEU A 320 4.08 -18.80 -5.52
C LEU A 320 3.46 -19.83 -4.58
N VAL A 321 2.14 -19.88 -4.58
CA VAL A 321 1.32 -20.77 -3.75
C VAL A 321 0.62 -21.77 -4.65
N LYS A 322 0.82 -23.06 -4.37
CA LYS A 322 -0.02 -24.13 -4.88
C LYS A 322 -0.98 -24.52 -3.77
N GLY A 323 -2.28 -24.44 -4.04
CA GLY A 323 -3.29 -24.60 -3.02
C GLY A 323 -4.65 -24.97 -3.59
N THR A 324 -5.64 -24.91 -2.73
CA THR A 324 -7.04 -25.17 -3.08
C THR A 324 -7.84 -23.91 -2.85
N VAL A 325 -8.67 -23.54 -3.81
CA VAL A 325 -9.63 -22.44 -3.69
C VAL A 325 -10.76 -22.89 -2.77
N GLU A 326 -11.03 -22.11 -1.74
CA GLU A 326 -12.23 -22.23 -0.92
C GLU A 326 -13.07 -20.97 -1.07
N THR A 327 -14.32 -21.10 -1.48
CA THR A 327 -15.26 -19.98 -1.58
C THR A 327 -16.41 -20.21 -0.62
N LYS A 328 -16.67 -19.22 0.24
CA LYS A 328 -17.78 -19.22 1.19
C LYS A 328 -18.36 -17.82 1.28
N ASP A 329 -19.69 -17.70 1.16
CA ASP A 329 -20.41 -16.42 1.29
C ASP A 329 -19.80 -15.30 0.44
N ASP A 330 -19.51 -15.59 -0.84
CA ASP A 330 -18.83 -14.73 -1.83
C ASP A 330 -17.38 -14.32 -1.51
N VAL A 331 -16.80 -14.83 -0.43
CA VAL A 331 -15.38 -14.63 -0.11
C VAL A 331 -14.56 -15.82 -0.59
N THR A 332 -13.59 -15.54 -1.45
CA THR A 332 -12.64 -16.53 -1.95
C THR A 332 -11.32 -16.47 -1.16
N HIS A 333 -10.95 -17.60 -0.57
CA HIS A 333 -9.69 -17.82 0.11
C HIS A 333 -8.92 -18.94 -0.60
N ILE A 334 -7.60 -18.97 -0.44
CA ILE A 334 -6.77 -20.06 -0.95
C ILE A 334 -6.12 -20.76 0.25
N ILE A 335 -6.41 -22.05 0.42
CA ILE A 335 -5.72 -22.89 1.40
C ILE A 335 -4.36 -23.27 0.83
N ALA A 336 -3.29 -22.84 1.49
CA ALA A 336 -1.92 -23.11 1.05
C ALA A 336 -1.54 -24.57 1.28
N GLY A 337 -1.15 -25.25 0.20
CA GLY A 337 -0.54 -26.59 0.24
C GLY A 337 0.99 -26.51 0.16
N THR A 338 1.53 -25.91 -0.90
CA THR A 338 2.98 -25.80 -1.14
C THR A 338 3.37 -24.36 -1.47
N LEU A 339 4.48 -23.92 -0.88
CA LEU A 339 4.97 -22.55 -0.97
C LEU A 339 6.35 -22.51 -1.61
N TYR A 340 6.54 -21.66 -2.62
CA TYR A 340 7.82 -21.47 -3.31
C TYR A 340 8.24 -20.00 -3.27
N ASN A 341 9.48 -19.75 -2.85
CA ASN A 341 10.06 -18.41 -2.79
C ASN A 341 10.69 -18.04 -4.15
N TYR A 342 10.15 -17.01 -4.79
CA TYR A 342 10.67 -16.47 -6.06
C TYR A 342 11.21 -15.05 -5.92
N THR A 343 11.60 -14.63 -4.71
CA THR A 343 12.13 -13.27 -4.47
C THR A 343 13.35 -12.93 -5.35
N HIS A 344 14.12 -13.93 -5.77
CA HIS A 344 15.24 -13.75 -6.70
C HIS A 344 14.80 -13.27 -8.10
N GLU A 345 13.59 -13.62 -8.57
CA GLU A 345 13.07 -13.13 -9.86
C GLU A 345 12.80 -11.63 -9.85
N LEU A 346 12.41 -11.06 -8.70
CA LEU A 346 12.30 -9.61 -8.53
C LEU A 346 13.67 -8.93 -8.62
N GLN A 347 14.72 -9.58 -8.13
CA GLN A 347 16.09 -9.08 -8.24
C GLN A 347 16.64 -9.26 -9.65
N ALA A 348 16.29 -10.34 -10.34
CA ALA A 348 16.70 -10.59 -11.72
C ALA A 348 16.11 -9.57 -12.72
N LEU A 349 14.98 -8.92 -12.38
CA LEU A 349 14.50 -7.75 -13.13
C LEU A 349 15.51 -6.58 -13.13
N GLN A 350 16.46 -6.53 -12.19
CA GLN A 350 17.46 -5.46 -12.07
C GLN A 350 18.63 -5.62 -13.04
N VAL A 351 18.87 -6.81 -13.57
CA VAL A 351 20.13 -7.12 -14.27
C VAL A 351 19.84 -7.60 -15.68
N LYS A 352 19.88 -6.68 -16.65
CA LYS A 352 20.30 -7.05 -17.99
C LYS A 352 21.81 -6.83 -18.07
N SER A 353 22.57 -7.94 -18.11
CA SER A 353 23.98 -7.88 -18.50
C SER A 353 24.07 -7.19 -19.86
N ARG A 354 24.85 -6.10 -19.93
CA ARG A 354 25.30 -5.56 -21.22
C ARG A 354 26.36 -6.53 -21.73
N ASN A 355 25.92 -7.52 -22.50
CA ASN A 355 26.85 -8.38 -23.21
C ASN A 355 27.53 -7.53 -24.28
N PHE A 356 28.86 -7.46 -24.25
CA PHE A 356 29.64 -6.83 -25.32
C PHE A 356 29.46 -7.67 -26.60
N HIS A 357 29.13 -7.01 -27.71
CA HIS A 357 29.16 -7.60 -29.05
C HIS A 357 30.47 -7.24 -29.74
#